data_AF-A0A820HPI6-F1
#
_entry.id   AF-A0A820HPI6-F1
#
_cell.length_a   1.000
_cell.length_b   1.000
_cell.length_c   1.000
_cell.angle_alpha   90.00
_cell.angle_beta   90.00
_cell.angle_gamma   90.00
#
_symmetry.space_group_name_H-M   'P 1'
#
loop_
_entity.id
_entity.type
_entity.pdbx_description
1 polymer ?
#
loop_
_entity_poly.entity_id
_entity_poly.type
_entity_poly.pdbx_seq_one_letter_code
_entity_poly.pdbx_strand_id
1 'polypeptide(L)'
;NSLTAAQTRWQKVLTRTTERTKELQKAFHDAKKNIRPEVTDIDRIKSEVNRQASLCTCSKKYDVQQIAEGRYRFGESQSLRLVRILRSTVMVRVGGGWTALDEFLVRHDPCR
;
A
#
# COMPACT_ATOMS: atom_id res chain seq x y z
N ASN A 1 17.10 11.48 59.32
CA ASN A 1 16.17 10.35 59.56
C ASN A 1 16.31 9.38 58.38
N SER A 2 16.63 8.12 58.64
CA SER A 2 16.96 7.11 57.60
C SER A 2 15.84 6.88 56.58
N LEU A 3 14.59 7.13 56.99
CA LEU A 3 13.39 7.01 56.16
C LEU A 3 13.39 7.98 54.98
N THR A 4 13.85 9.22 55.14
CA THR A 4 13.85 10.22 54.05
C THR A 4 14.91 9.89 52.99
N ALA A 5 16.07 9.39 53.39
CA ALA A 5 17.13 8.98 52.46
C ALA A 5 16.73 7.75 51.61
N ALA A 6 16.04 6.77 52.23
CA ALA A 6 15.47 5.64 51.51
C ALA A 6 14.40 6.09 50.50
N GLN A 7 13.51 7.00 50.90
CA GLN A 7 12.44 7.52 50.05
C GLN A 7 12.98 8.31 48.85
N THR A 8 14.00 9.15 49.05
CA THR A 8 14.69 9.86 47.96
C THR A 8 15.41 8.88 47.00
N ARG A 9 16.02 7.82 47.53
CA ARG A 9 16.67 6.79 46.70
C ARG A 9 15.64 6.07 45.81
N TRP A 10 14.49 5.68 46.36
CA TRP A 10 13.41 5.06 45.60
C TRP A 10 12.80 5.99 44.55
N GLN A 11 12.58 7.26 44.89
CA GLN A 11 12.10 8.26 43.92
C GLN A 11 13.07 8.41 42.75
N LYS A 12 14.40 8.47 43.00
CA LYS A 12 15.41 8.52 41.93
C LYS A 12 15.45 7.26 41.06
N VAL A 13 15.20 6.09 41.64
CA VAL A 13 15.12 4.83 40.86
C VAL A 13 13.88 4.86 39.97
N LEU A 14 12.72 5.25 40.51
CA LEU A 14 11.46 5.37 39.78
C LEU A 14 11.53 6.37 38.63
N THR A 15 12.11 7.55 38.84
CA THR A 15 12.28 8.55 37.78
C THR A 15 13.19 8.04 36.67
N ARG A 16 14.34 7.43 37.01
CA ARG A 16 15.24 6.85 36.01
C ARG A 16 14.59 5.71 35.21
N THR A 17 13.76 4.89 35.85
CA THR A 17 13.02 3.85 35.13
C THR A 17 11.97 4.42 34.19
N THR A 18 11.28 5.51 34.57
CA THR A 18 10.25 6.13 33.72
C THR A 18 10.85 6.95 32.57
N GLU A 19 12.01 7.56 32.77
CA GLU A 19 12.77 8.20 31.68
C GLU A 19 13.24 7.16 30.66
N ARG A 20 13.80 6.04 31.12
CA ARG A 20 14.26 4.97 30.25
C ARG A 20 13.13 4.33 29.44
N THR A 21 11.94 4.15 30.03
CA THR A 21 10.79 3.63 29.29
C THR A 21 10.30 4.61 28.22
N LYS A 22 10.30 5.92 28.50
CA LYS A 22 9.98 6.96 27.49
C LYS A 22 10.98 6.97 26.34
N GLU A 23 12.27 6.83 26.62
CA GLU A 23 13.31 6.74 25.60
C GLU A 23 13.14 5.51 24.71
N LEU A 24 12.87 4.35 25.31
CA LEU A 24 12.61 3.11 24.57
C LEU A 24 11.35 3.23 23.69
N GLN A 25 10.28 3.84 24.20
CA GLN A 25 9.06 4.08 23.43
C GLN A 25 9.32 5.02 22.25
N LYS A 26 10.09 6.10 22.46
CA LYS A 26 10.47 7.02 21.40
C LYS A 26 11.34 6.33 20.36
N ALA A 27 12.37 5.58 20.77
CA ALA A 27 13.23 4.81 19.88
C ALA A 27 12.45 3.77 19.06
N PHE A 28 11.47 3.10 19.66
CA PHE A 28 10.57 2.18 18.96
C PHE A 28 9.72 2.90 17.90
N HIS A 29 9.17 4.07 18.23
CA HIS A 29 8.38 4.88 17.30
C HIS A 29 9.23 5.40 16.13
N ASP A 30 10.45 5.89 16.43
CA ASP A 30 11.41 6.37 15.46
C ASP A 30 11.89 5.22 14.55
N ALA A 31 12.16 4.03 15.10
CA ALA A 31 12.51 2.84 14.32
C ALA A 31 11.36 2.40 13.40
N LYS A 32 10.12 2.37 13.90
CA LYS A 32 8.93 2.04 13.10
C LYS A 32 8.67 3.06 11.98
N LYS A 33 8.94 4.35 12.24
CA LYS A 33 8.83 5.42 11.23
C LYS A 33 9.87 5.27 10.11
N ASN A 34 11.04 4.74 10.42
CA ASN A 34 12.12 4.52 9.45
C ASN A 34 11.97 3.22 8.66
N ILE A 35 11.08 2.32 9.07
CA ILE A 35 10.67 1.17 8.24
C ILE A 35 9.67 1.68 7.22
N ARG A 36 10.13 1.97 6.01
CA ARG A 36 9.22 2.16 4.87
C ARG A 36 8.40 0.87 4.72
N PRO A 37 7.06 0.92 4.72
CA PRO A 37 6.28 -0.28 4.42
C PRO A 37 6.72 -0.79 3.05
N GLU A 38 7.07 -2.07 3.00
CA GLU A 38 7.39 -2.72 1.73
C GLU A 38 6.17 -2.60 0.82
N VAL A 39 6.34 -1.91 -0.32
CA VAL A 39 5.24 -1.71 -1.27
C VAL A 39 4.86 -3.08 -1.82
N THR A 40 3.66 -3.54 -1.47
CA THR A 40 3.19 -4.86 -1.88
C THR A 40 2.92 -4.88 -3.39
N ASP A 41 2.93 -6.06 -3.99
CA ASP A 41 2.55 -6.21 -5.39
C ASP A 41 1.12 -5.73 -5.66
N ILE A 42 0.22 -5.83 -4.67
CA ILE A 42 -1.13 -5.29 -4.73
C ILE A 42 -1.09 -3.76 -4.89
N ASP A 43 -0.24 -3.09 -4.12
CA ASP A 43 -0.11 -1.62 -4.18
C ASP A 43 0.50 -1.17 -5.50
N ARG A 44 1.46 -1.93 -6.04
CA ARG A 44 2.03 -1.68 -7.37
C ARG A 44 0.98 -1.84 -8.48
N ILE A 45 0.19 -2.92 -8.42
CA ILE A 45 -0.91 -3.15 -9.38
C ILE A 45 -1.92 -2.00 -9.32
N LYS A 46 -2.39 -1.65 -8.12
CA LYS A 46 -3.34 -0.54 -7.92
C LYS A 46 -2.80 0.77 -8.48
N SER A 47 -1.54 1.09 -8.16
CA SER A 47 -0.90 2.33 -8.60
C SER A 47 -0.81 2.42 -10.12
N GLU A 48 -0.38 1.34 -10.77
CA GLU A 48 -0.26 1.31 -12.23
C GLU A 48 -1.62 1.28 -12.93
N VAL A 49 -2.62 0.57 -12.38
CA VAL A 49 -4.00 0.61 -12.89
C VAL A 49 -4.56 2.03 -12.85
N ASN A 50 -4.41 2.72 -11.72
CA ASN A 50 -4.88 4.10 -11.57
C ASN A 50 -4.14 5.06 -12.51
N ARG A 51 -2.81 4.89 -12.64
CA ARG A 51 -1.99 5.69 -13.55
C ARG A 51 -2.41 5.51 -15.00
N GLN A 52 -2.73 4.28 -15.41
CA GLN A 52 -3.20 4.02 -16.76
C GLN A 52 -4.61 4.55 -16.97
N ALA A 53 -5.54 4.30 -16.05
CA ALA A 53 -6.93 4.77 -16.16
C ALA A 53 -7.02 6.30 -16.27
N SER A 54 -6.14 7.04 -15.59
CA SER A 54 -6.11 8.51 -15.65
C SER A 54 -5.70 9.08 -17.02
N LEU A 55 -5.10 8.27 -17.90
CA LEU A 55 -4.74 8.68 -19.26
C LEU A 55 -5.94 8.69 -20.22
N CYS A 56 -7.10 8.15 -19.80
CA CYS A 56 -8.30 8.16 -20.63
C CYS A 56 -8.80 9.61 -20.86
N THR A 57 -9.00 9.99 -22.12
CA THR A 57 -9.49 11.31 -22.53
C THR A 57 -10.98 11.35 -22.89
N CYS A 58 -11.68 10.21 -22.90
CA CYS A 58 -13.13 10.14 -23.12
C CYS A 58 -13.93 11.11 -22.23
N SER A 59 -15.04 11.63 -22.76
CA SER A 59 -16.00 12.44 -21.98
C SER A 59 -16.59 11.64 -20.82
N LYS A 60 -17.01 10.40 -21.10
CA LYS A 60 -17.28 9.38 -20.07
C LYS A 60 -16.01 8.54 -19.91
N LYS A 61 -15.33 8.67 -18.78
CA LYS A 61 -14.06 7.98 -18.53
C LYS A 61 -14.22 6.46 -18.61
N TYR A 62 -13.21 5.81 -19.19
CA TYR A 62 -13.12 4.36 -19.21
C TYR A 62 -12.94 3.85 -17.79
N ASP A 63 -14.00 3.24 -17.25
CA ASP A 63 -14.06 2.87 -15.85
C ASP A 63 -13.24 1.61 -15.56
N VAL A 64 -12.37 1.66 -14.56
CA VAL A 64 -11.56 0.51 -14.13
C VAL A 64 -11.73 0.34 -12.63
N GLN A 65 -12.48 -0.70 -12.24
CA GLN A 65 -12.87 -0.91 -10.86
C GLN A 65 -12.21 -2.16 -10.29
N GLN A 66 -11.59 -2.03 -9.12
CA GLN A 66 -11.15 -3.19 -8.35
C GLN A 66 -12.35 -3.79 -7.62
N ILE A 67 -12.62 -5.07 -7.86
CA ILE A 67 -13.72 -5.81 -7.23
C ILE A 67 -13.21 -6.67 -6.06
N ALA A 68 -12.01 -7.24 -6.21
CA ALA A 68 -11.29 -7.93 -5.14
C ALA A 68 -9.78 -7.88 -5.41
N GLU A 69 -8.97 -8.45 -4.52
CA GLU A 69 -7.55 -8.61 -4.76
C GLU A 69 -7.29 -9.36 -6.08
N GLY A 70 -6.51 -8.75 -6.98
CA GLY A 70 -6.24 -9.29 -8.30
C GLY A 70 -7.45 -9.45 -9.22
N ARG A 71 -8.63 -8.90 -8.90
CA ARG A 71 -9.86 -8.98 -9.72
C ARG A 71 -10.38 -7.59 -10.06
N TYR A 72 -10.48 -7.31 -11.34
CA TYR A 72 -10.87 -5.99 -11.87
C TYR A 72 -11.98 -6.09 -12.91
N ARG A 73 -12.80 -5.05 -13.00
CA ARG A 73 -13.74 -4.79 -14.09
C ARG A 73 -13.19 -3.66 -14.96
N PHE A 74 -13.36 -3.79 -16.27
CA PHE A 74 -12.85 -2.82 -17.25
C PHE A 74 -13.96 -2.37 -18.20
N GLY A 75 -14.14 -1.05 -18.30
CA GLY A 75 -15.20 -0.41 -19.06
C GLY A 75 -16.59 -0.83 -18.57
N GLU A 76 -17.54 -0.90 -19.50
CA GLU A 76 -18.92 -1.32 -19.22
C GLU A 76 -19.10 -2.85 -19.21
N SER A 77 -18.01 -3.61 -19.39
CA SER A 77 -18.08 -5.06 -19.37
C SER A 77 -18.45 -5.56 -17.98
N GLN A 78 -19.40 -6.50 -17.91
CA GLN A 78 -19.67 -7.20 -16.66
C GLN A 78 -18.63 -8.28 -16.32
N SER A 79 -17.72 -8.58 -17.26
CA SER A 79 -16.71 -9.63 -17.07
C SER A 79 -15.62 -9.20 -16.07
N LEU A 80 -15.36 -10.05 -15.09
CA LEU A 80 -14.22 -9.91 -14.19
C LEU A 80 -12.95 -10.43 -14.86
N ARG A 81 -11.87 -9.66 -14.75
CA ARG A 81 -10.54 -10.04 -15.24
C ARG A 81 -9.58 -10.18 -14.09
N LEU A 82 -8.77 -11.23 -14.15
CA LEU A 82 -7.65 -11.40 -13.23
C LEU A 82 -6.52 -10.47 -13.64
N VAL A 83 -5.88 -9.84 -12.65
CA VAL A 83 -4.76 -8.92 -12.82
C VAL A 83 -3.64 -9.34 -11.89
N ARG A 84 -2.41 -9.37 -12.43
CA ARG A 84 -1.18 -9.70 -11.68
C ARG A 84 -0.05 -8.77 -12.07
N ILE A 85 1.06 -8.87 -11.37
CA ILE A 85 2.32 -8.22 -11.76
C ILE A 85 3.38 -9.30 -12.02
N LEU A 86 4.19 -9.10 -13.07
CA LEU A 86 5.33 -9.95 -13.40
C LEU A 86 6.48 -9.06 -13.86
N ARG A 87 7.63 -9.12 -13.19
CA ARG A 87 8.81 -8.30 -13.51
C ARG A 87 8.44 -6.82 -13.71
N SER A 88 7.72 -6.25 -12.73
CA SER A 88 7.22 -4.87 -12.75
C SER A 88 6.20 -4.52 -13.84
N THR A 89 5.75 -5.51 -14.63
CA THR A 89 4.71 -5.31 -15.65
C THR A 89 3.36 -5.79 -15.13
N VAL A 90 2.37 -4.89 -15.09
CA VAL A 90 0.99 -5.28 -14.76
C VAL A 90 0.35 -5.96 -15.95
N MET A 91 -0.26 -7.11 -15.71
CA MET A 91 -0.84 -7.96 -16.75
C MET A 91 -2.29 -8.31 -16.45
N VAL A 92 -3.11 -8.31 -17.49
CA VAL A 92 -4.53 -8.67 -17.47
C VAL A 92 -4.71 -10.04 -18.12
N ARG A 93 -5.49 -10.92 -17.48
CA ARG A 93 -5.86 -12.22 -18.04
C ARG A 93 -6.84 -12.02 -19.20
N VAL A 94 -6.52 -12.65 -20.33
CA VAL A 94 -7.37 -12.77 -21.51
C VAL A 94 -7.50 -14.26 -21.87
N GLY A 95 -8.51 -14.64 -22.67
CA GLY A 95 -8.81 -16.06 -22.93
C GLY A 95 -7.59 -16.92 -23.28
N GLY A 96 -6.72 -16.42 -24.17
CA GLY A 96 -5.51 -17.10 -24.63
C GLY A 96 -4.23 -16.88 -23.81
N GLY A 97 -4.26 -16.11 -22.71
CA GLY A 97 -3.03 -15.83 -21.96
C GLY A 97 -3.06 -14.59 -21.07
N TRP A 98 -1.91 -13.95 -20.94
CA TRP A 98 -1.73 -12.71 -20.19
C TRP A 98 -1.26 -11.62 -21.14
N THR A 99 -1.89 -10.45 -21.07
CA THR A 99 -1.56 -9.28 -21.88
C THR A 99 -1.15 -8.14 -20.95
N ALA A 100 -0.18 -7.31 -21.35
CA ALA A 100 0.21 -6.15 -20.57
C ALA A 100 -0.95 -5.14 -20.45
N LEU A 101 -1.07 -4.45 -19.31
CA LEU A 101 -2.21 -3.59 -19.04
C LEU A 101 -2.37 -2.48 -20.09
N ASP A 102 -1.28 -1.88 -20.53
CA ASP A 102 -1.24 -0.88 -21.60
C ASP A 102 -1.76 -1.44 -22.94
N GLU A 103 -1.24 -2.58 -23.39
CA GLU A 103 -1.72 -3.26 -24.60
C GLU A 103 -3.18 -3.69 -24.52
N PHE A 104 -3.64 -4.05 -23.32
CA PHE A 104 -5.04 -4.37 -23.05
C PHE A 104 -5.90 -3.12 -23.25
N LEU A 105 -5.49 -1.99 -22.68
CA LEU A 105 -6.26 -0.75 -22.73
C LEU A 105 -6.28 -0.13 -24.13
N VAL A 106 -5.21 -0.22 -24.93
CA VAL A 106 -5.21 0.20 -26.36
C VAL A 106 -6.34 -0.49 -27.16
N ARG A 107 -6.70 -1.72 -26.79
CA ARG A 107 -7.76 -2.47 -27.49
C ARG A 107 -9.17 -2.22 -26.96
N HIS A 108 -9.33 -1.60 -25.80
CA HIS A 108 -10.62 -1.55 -25.09
C HIS A 108 -11.04 -0.15 -24.61
N ASP A 109 -10.10 0.76 -24.33
CA ASP A 109 -10.39 2.16 -24.00
C ASP A 109 -10.59 2.95 -25.32
N PRO A 110 -11.78 3.49 -25.62
CA PRO A 110 -12.10 4.06 -26.93
C PRO A 110 -11.23 5.23 -27.40
N CYS A 111 -10.51 5.87 -26.47
CA CYS A 111 -9.66 7.02 -26.77
C CYS A 111 -8.16 6.70 -26.83
N ARG A 112 -7.82 5.40 -26.90
CA ARG A 112 -6.45 4.93 -27.06
C ARG A 112 -6.19 4.34 -28.43
#